data_AF-A0AAF0THJ4-F1
#
_entry.id   AF-A0AAF0THJ4-F1
#
_cell.length_a   1.000
_cell.length_b   1.000
_cell.length_c   1.000
_cell.angle_alpha   90.00
_cell.angle_beta   90.00
_cell.angle_gamma   90.00
#
_symmetry.space_group_name_H-M   'P 1'
#
loop_
_entity.id
_entity.type
_entity.pdbx_description
1 polymer ?
#
loop_
_entity_poly.entity_id
_entity_poly.type
_entity_poly.pdbx_seq_one_letter_code
_entity_poly.pdbx_strand_id
1 'polypeptide(L)'
;MESIHLVSSPDSPEFNHLTRALTHSSVIGLDAEWKPIRTHQSAFPTVSLLQIACQLPGADNSSVESPVFLVDLASIPLQSIYQLIRNAFVSPNILKLGFRFKQDLVYLSSTFCAHGCEPGFDRVEPFLDITSIYNNLQPKQPGRRLSKQTKSLATICQEVLGISLSKELQCSDWSQRPLTEDQMQYAAVDAYCLIHILEVFKAKSVTEGNSVESAMGLHLSQLDLGLKQIFDTQQNSNKMCGIKFGEALEMVQAIPPDFCKTVPISDEEVTELPPDQANRMDYMLSQIVRKYGDKILLSESDRKPKISRKKAKKSSGRVANTRSPTEGGEEWQGPPPWDATSGGDGCPKFLCDVMVEGLAKHLRCVGIDAAVPYSKKPESRDLIEQACKEKRVLLTRDAKLLRHDYLLKNQIYRVKSLLKNDQLVEVIETFQLEISEDQLMSRCTKCNGKFIQKPLTTEEAVEAAKGFQVIPNCLFNKNLEFWQCMDCKQLYWEGTQYRNAVQKFVDVCKLNE
;
A
#
# COMPACT_ATOMS: atom_id res chain seq x y z
N MET A 1 17.49 -15.13 -7.81
CA MET A 1 16.32 -15.05 -8.68
C MET A 1 16.88 -15.51 -9.99
N GLU A 2 16.76 -16.81 -10.25
CA GLU A 2 17.63 -17.44 -11.25
C GLU A 2 17.19 -17.18 -12.68
N SER A 3 16.01 -16.58 -12.94
CA SER A 3 15.73 -15.98 -14.24
C SER A 3 14.57 -14.95 -14.25
N ILE A 4 14.87 -13.72 -14.66
CA ILE A 4 13.88 -12.69 -15.04
C ILE A 4 13.82 -12.66 -16.56
N HIS A 5 12.62 -12.79 -17.13
CA HIS A 5 12.39 -12.83 -18.57
C HIS A 5 11.52 -11.64 -19.00
N LEU A 6 12.02 -10.78 -19.88
CA LEU A 6 11.24 -9.70 -20.46
C LEU A 6 10.52 -10.22 -21.71
N VAL A 7 9.18 -10.18 -21.70
CA VAL A 7 8.35 -10.66 -22.81
C VAL A 7 7.78 -9.46 -23.57
N SER A 8 8.37 -9.13 -24.72
CA SER A 8 8.02 -7.93 -25.51
C SER A 8 7.48 -8.23 -26.92
N SER A 9 7.54 -9.49 -27.37
CA SER A 9 7.08 -9.92 -28.71
C SER A 9 6.50 -11.34 -28.65
N PRO A 10 5.45 -11.66 -29.42
CA PRO A 10 4.89 -13.02 -29.49
C PRO A 10 5.84 -14.03 -30.14
N ASP A 11 6.80 -13.57 -30.95
CA ASP A 11 7.75 -14.44 -31.65
C ASP A 11 9.02 -14.70 -30.83
N SER A 12 9.10 -14.16 -29.61
CA SER A 12 10.31 -14.26 -28.77
C SER A 12 10.40 -15.61 -28.04
N PRO A 13 11.61 -16.11 -27.76
CA PRO A 13 11.77 -17.32 -26.94
C PRO A 13 11.18 -17.14 -25.53
N GLU A 14 11.20 -15.93 -24.98
CA GLU A 14 10.60 -15.59 -23.70
C GLU A 14 9.07 -15.73 -23.72
N PHE A 15 8.40 -15.42 -24.84
CA PHE A 15 6.96 -15.64 -24.99
C PHE A 15 6.60 -17.12 -25.02
N ASN A 16 7.40 -17.94 -25.72
CA ASN A 16 7.26 -19.40 -25.69
C ASN A 16 7.49 -19.95 -24.28
N HIS A 17 8.47 -19.40 -23.57
CA HIS A 17 8.76 -19.77 -22.19
C HIS A 17 7.60 -19.40 -21.25
N LEU A 18 7.05 -18.18 -21.37
CA LEU A 18 5.86 -17.75 -20.62
C LEU A 18 4.67 -18.67 -20.89
N THR A 19 4.44 -19.03 -22.16
CA THR A 19 3.34 -19.92 -22.55
C THR A 19 3.49 -21.31 -21.91
N ARG A 20 4.71 -21.86 -21.93
CA ARG A 20 5.02 -23.11 -21.24
C ARG A 20 4.84 -22.97 -19.73
N ALA A 21 5.31 -21.88 -19.14
CA ALA A 21 5.22 -21.65 -17.71
C ALA A 21 3.75 -21.60 -17.24
N LEU A 22 2.92 -20.77 -17.89
CA LEU A 22 1.50 -20.65 -17.56
C LEU A 22 0.68 -21.93 -17.76
N THR A 23 1.14 -22.85 -18.61
CA THR A 23 0.45 -24.14 -18.83
C THR A 23 0.85 -25.23 -17.85
N HIS A 24 2.01 -25.12 -17.20
CA HIS A 24 2.55 -26.14 -16.29
C HIS A 24 2.65 -25.66 -14.83
N SER A 25 2.47 -24.36 -14.56
CA SER A 25 2.49 -23.84 -13.20
C SER A 25 1.23 -24.18 -12.43
N SER A 26 1.40 -24.60 -11.18
CA SER A 26 0.30 -24.80 -10.23
C SER A 26 -0.01 -23.54 -9.42
N VAL A 27 0.95 -22.62 -9.33
CA VAL A 27 0.85 -21.34 -8.61
C VAL A 27 1.48 -20.24 -9.46
N ILE A 28 0.81 -19.09 -9.52
CA ILE A 28 1.39 -17.86 -10.08
C ILE A 28 1.20 -16.68 -9.12
N GLY A 29 2.22 -15.82 -9.01
CA GLY A 29 2.15 -14.51 -8.36
C GLY A 29 1.93 -13.41 -9.39
N LEU A 30 0.99 -12.51 -9.13
CA LEU A 30 0.58 -11.44 -10.03
C LEU A 30 0.77 -10.07 -9.40
N ASP A 31 1.35 -9.16 -10.19
CA ASP A 31 1.41 -7.73 -9.92
C ASP A 31 1.30 -6.95 -11.24
N ALA A 32 1.10 -5.63 -11.19
CA ALA A 32 1.08 -4.80 -12.40
C ALA A 32 1.65 -3.40 -12.15
N GLU A 33 2.30 -2.83 -13.17
CA GLU A 33 2.87 -1.48 -13.10
C GLU A 33 2.37 -0.58 -14.23
N TRP A 34 2.11 0.68 -13.89
CA TRP A 34 1.62 1.70 -14.82
C TRP A 34 2.25 3.06 -14.51
N LYS A 35 2.26 3.93 -15.52
CA LYS A 35 2.70 5.32 -15.32
C LYS A 35 1.76 6.03 -14.34
N PRO A 36 2.27 6.63 -13.24
CA PRO A 36 1.44 7.40 -12.32
C PRO A 36 0.76 8.58 -13.03
N ILE A 37 -0.58 8.62 -13.00
CA ILE A 37 -1.35 9.75 -13.54
C ILE A 37 -1.39 10.87 -12.50
N ARG A 38 -0.94 12.06 -12.89
CA ARG A 38 -0.85 13.25 -12.02
C ARG A 38 -1.99 14.27 -12.21
N THR A 39 -2.91 14.03 -13.15
CA THR A 39 -4.04 14.93 -13.47
C THR A 39 -5.37 14.17 -13.47
N HIS A 40 -6.49 14.88 -13.27
CA HIS A 40 -7.84 14.32 -13.37
C HIS A 40 -8.17 13.92 -14.82
N GLN A 41 -7.73 12.74 -15.25
CA GLN A 41 -8.16 12.16 -16.52
C GLN A 41 -9.47 11.38 -16.33
N SER A 42 -10.32 11.42 -17.35
CA SER A 42 -11.58 10.67 -17.40
C SER A 42 -11.38 9.18 -17.71
N ALA A 43 -10.14 8.74 -17.97
CA ALA A 43 -9.76 7.37 -18.32
C ALA A 43 -8.91 6.71 -17.24
N PHE A 44 -8.93 5.38 -17.20
CA PHE A 44 -8.06 4.61 -16.31
C PHE A 44 -6.59 4.66 -16.79
N PRO A 45 -5.61 4.53 -15.87
CA PRO A 45 -4.22 4.29 -16.26
C PRO A 45 -4.08 3.07 -17.18
N THR A 46 -3.20 3.22 -18.17
CA THR A 46 -2.77 2.12 -19.02
C THR A 46 -1.70 1.33 -18.29
N VAL A 47 -1.90 0.02 -18.15
CA VAL A 47 -0.92 -0.89 -17.57
C VAL A 47 0.23 -1.07 -18.57
N SER A 48 1.44 -0.76 -18.12
CA SER A 48 2.64 -0.82 -18.96
C SER A 48 3.39 -2.14 -18.82
N LEU A 49 3.28 -2.80 -17.66
CA LEU A 49 3.98 -4.04 -17.34
C LEU A 49 3.06 -4.93 -16.49
N LEU A 50 3.01 -6.22 -16.81
CA LEU A 50 2.34 -7.23 -16.00
C LEU A 50 3.40 -8.23 -15.53
N GLN A 51 3.54 -8.41 -14.22
CA GLN A 51 4.49 -9.34 -13.64
C GLN A 51 3.82 -10.66 -13.32
N ILE A 52 4.44 -11.75 -13.76
CA ILE A 52 3.95 -13.11 -13.53
C ILE A 52 5.12 -13.95 -12.99
N ALA A 53 5.15 -14.13 -11.68
CA ALA A 53 6.02 -15.12 -11.06
C ALA A 53 5.34 -16.50 -11.19
N CYS A 54 6.06 -17.50 -11.66
CA CYS A 54 5.53 -18.84 -11.88
C CYS A 54 6.21 -19.84 -10.94
N GLN A 55 5.48 -20.82 -10.42
CA GLN A 55 6.07 -21.98 -9.73
C GLN A 55 6.03 -23.18 -10.69
N LEU A 56 7.19 -23.68 -11.11
CA LEU A 56 7.34 -24.79 -12.05
C LEU A 56 8.08 -25.98 -11.41
N PRO A 57 7.69 -27.22 -11.75
CA PRO A 57 8.54 -28.38 -11.45
C PRO A 57 9.82 -28.28 -12.29
N GLY A 58 10.96 -28.43 -11.64
CA GLY A 58 12.28 -28.45 -12.29
C GLY A 58 12.48 -29.73 -13.10
N ALA A 59 13.53 -29.74 -13.93
CA ALA A 59 13.79 -30.81 -14.90
C ALA A 59 13.93 -32.23 -14.31
N ASP A 60 14.26 -32.32 -13.03
CA ASP A 60 14.42 -33.56 -12.26
C ASP A 60 13.16 -33.96 -11.45
N ASN A 61 12.07 -33.19 -11.55
CA ASN A 61 10.85 -33.28 -10.73
C ASN A 61 11.08 -33.16 -9.19
N SER A 62 12.34 -33.01 -8.74
CA SER A 62 12.70 -32.80 -7.33
C SER A 62 12.98 -31.33 -6.99
N SER A 63 13.39 -30.52 -7.98
CA SER A 63 13.61 -29.08 -7.81
C SER A 63 12.38 -28.27 -8.23
N VAL A 64 12.27 -27.03 -7.72
CA VAL A 64 11.21 -26.09 -8.10
C VAL A 64 11.87 -24.87 -8.73
N GLU A 65 11.54 -24.61 -9.99
CA GLU A 65 11.97 -23.41 -10.70
C GLU A 65 10.93 -22.31 -10.48
N SER A 66 11.40 -21.08 -10.26
CA SER A 66 10.52 -19.92 -10.04
C SER A 66 10.85 -18.75 -10.96
N PRO A 67 10.69 -18.90 -12.30
CA PRO A 67 10.94 -17.82 -13.24
C PRO A 67 9.94 -16.68 -13.05
N VAL A 68 10.39 -15.46 -13.31
CA VAL A 68 9.53 -14.27 -13.31
C VAL A 68 9.49 -13.67 -14.71
N PHE A 69 8.27 -13.53 -15.23
CA PHE A 69 8.03 -12.92 -16.53
C PHE A 69 7.54 -11.50 -16.36
N LEU A 70 8.25 -10.57 -16.99
CA LEU A 70 7.87 -9.17 -17.11
C LEU A 70 7.23 -8.99 -18.48
N VAL A 71 5.91 -9.02 -18.54
CA VAL A 71 5.16 -8.91 -19.79
C VAL A 71 5.03 -7.43 -20.15
N ASP A 72 5.78 -7.01 -21.16
CA ASP A 72 5.80 -5.63 -21.64
C ASP A 72 4.57 -5.33 -22.49
N LEU A 73 3.49 -4.93 -21.81
CA LEU A 73 2.21 -4.58 -22.43
C LEU A 73 2.28 -3.29 -23.28
N ALA A 74 3.36 -2.51 -23.18
CA ALA A 74 3.56 -1.35 -24.05
C ALA A 74 4.19 -1.74 -25.41
N SER A 75 4.89 -2.88 -25.46
CA SER A 75 5.58 -3.34 -26.68
C SER A 75 4.86 -4.51 -27.37
N ILE A 76 4.31 -5.46 -26.61
CA ILE A 76 3.68 -6.65 -27.18
C ILE A 76 2.29 -6.32 -27.75
N PRO A 77 1.91 -6.82 -28.94
CA PRO A 77 0.54 -6.71 -29.44
C PRO A 77 -0.45 -7.35 -28.45
N LEU A 78 -1.34 -6.56 -27.84
CA LEU A 78 -2.20 -7.07 -26.75
C LEU A 78 -3.10 -8.23 -27.19
N GLN A 79 -3.54 -8.25 -28.45
CA GLN A 79 -4.33 -9.35 -29.02
C GLN A 79 -3.59 -10.69 -28.99
N SER A 80 -2.27 -10.71 -29.15
CA SER A 80 -1.50 -11.95 -29.22
C SER A 80 -1.36 -12.63 -27.86
N ILE A 81 -1.44 -11.87 -26.76
CA ILE A 81 -1.26 -12.38 -25.39
C ILE A 81 -2.56 -12.45 -24.58
N TYR A 82 -3.61 -11.75 -25.02
CA TYR A 82 -4.89 -11.64 -24.31
C TYR A 82 -5.47 -13.00 -23.90
N GLN A 83 -5.57 -13.94 -24.85
CA GLN A 83 -6.20 -15.24 -24.57
C GLN A 83 -5.35 -16.08 -23.60
N LEU A 84 -4.03 -15.98 -23.69
CA LEU A 84 -3.11 -16.70 -22.81
C LEU A 84 -3.27 -16.25 -21.35
N ILE A 85 -3.22 -14.94 -21.09
CA ILE A 85 -3.43 -14.39 -19.74
C ILE A 85 -4.85 -14.71 -19.24
N ARG A 86 -5.86 -14.58 -20.12
CA ARG A 86 -7.27 -14.82 -19.76
C ARG A 86 -7.47 -16.26 -19.32
N ASN A 87 -6.90 -17.21 -20.04
CA ASN A 87 -6.95 -18.64 -19.70
C ASN A 87 -6.27 -18.91 -18.35
N ALA A 88 -5.11 -18.29 -18.09
CA ALA A 88 -4.42 -18.46 -16.80
C ALA A 88 -5.27 -17.94 -15.62
N PHE A 89 -5.91 -16.77 -15.78
CA PHE A 89 -6.71 -16.14 -14.72
C PHE A 89 -7.93 -16.97 -14.30
N VAL A 90 -8.54 -17.72 -15.22
CA VAL A 90 -9.71 -18.57 -14.93
C VAL A 90 -9.39 -20.05 -14.78
N SER A 91 -8.13 -20.45 -14.98
CA SER A 91 -7.73 -21.85 -14.89
C SER A 91 -7.91 -22.37 -13.45
N PRO A 92 -8.70 -23.43 -13.23
CA PRO A 92 -8.90 -24.01 -11.90
C PRO A 92 -7.64 -24.72 -11.38
N ASN A 93 -6.69 -25.05 -12.27
CA ASN A 93 -5.46 -25.77 -11.94
C ASN A 93 -4.35 -24.82 -11.46
N ILE A 94 -4.53 -23.50 -11.63
CA ILE A 94 -3.55 -22.49 -11.27
C ILE A 94 -4.10 -21.66 -10.11
N LEU A 95 -3.44 -21.68 -8.97
CA LEU A 95 -3.69 -20.74 -7.89
C LEU A 95 -3.05 -19.38 -8.22
N LYS A 96 -3.86 -18.32 -8.24
CA LYS A 96 -3.38 -16.95 -8.41
C LYS A 96 -3.17 -16.29 -7.06
N LEU A 97 -1.96 -15.76 -6.84
CA LEU A 97 -1.62 -14.94 -5.69
C LEU A 97 -1.57 -13.47 -6.11
N GLY A 98 -1.98 -12.59 -5.22
CA GLY A 98 -1.85 -11.15 -5.43
C GLY A 98 -2.00 -10.38 -4.12
N PHE A 99 -1.58 -9.12 -4.11
CA PHE A 99 -1.77 -8.22 -2.97
C PHE A 99 -2.73 -7.10 -3.37
N ARG A 100 -4.00 -7.19 -2.97
CA ARG A 100 -5.06 -6.22 -3.34
C ARG A 100 -5.26 -6.07 -4.85
N PHE A 101 -5.04 -7.16 -5.57
CA PHE A 101 -4.97 -7.24 -7.04
C PHE A 101 -6.24 -6.80 -7.80
N LYS A 102 -7.37 -6.57 -7.11
CA LYS A 102 -8.61 -6.11 -7.77
C LYS A 102 -8.38 -4.78 -8.52
N GLN A 103 -7.59 -3.87 -7.98
CA GLN A 103 -7.36 -2.57 -8.62
C GLN A 103 -6.54 -2.73 -9.92
N ASP A 104 -5.52 -3.56 -9.86
CA ASP A 104 -4.64 -3.95 -10.97
C ASP A 104 -5.47 -4.60 -12.08
N LEU A 105 -6.35 -5.53 -11.72
CA LEU A 105 -7.27 -6.19 -12.64
C LEU A 105 -8.20 -5.21 -13.37
N VAL A 106 -8.69 -4.17 -12.68
CA VAL A 106 -9.52 -3.12 -13.31
C VAL A 106 -8.73 -2.36 -14.38
N TYR A 107 -7.50 -1.96 -14.07
CA TYR A 107 -6.66 -1.23 -15.03
C TYR A 107 -6.21 -2.13 -16.18
N LEU A 108 -5.89 -3.39 -15.90
CA LEU A 108 -5.56 -4.39 -16.91
C LEU A 108 -6.74 -4.63 -17.86
N SER A 109 -7.94 -4.89 -17.32
CA SER A 109 -9.17 -5.05 -18.11
C SER A 109 -9.43 -3.83 -18.99
N SER A 110 -9.32 -2.62 -18.42
CA SER A 110 -9.47 -1.37 -19.17
C SER A 110 -8.42 -1.23 -20.27
N THR A 111 -7.17 -1.61 -20.01
CA THR A 111 -6.06 -1.51 -20.96
C THR A 111 -6.32 -2.37 -22.20
N PHE A 112 -6.69 -3.64 -22.02
CA PHE A 112 -6.97 -4.54 -23.13
C PHE A 112 -8.24 -4.14 -23.90
N CYS A 113 -9.31 -3.73 -23.21
CA CYS A 113 -10.52 -3.24 -23.86
C CYS A 113 -10.26 -2.01 -24.72
N ALA A 114 -9.45 -1.05 -24.24
CA ALA A 114 -9.08 0.15 -24.98
C ALA A 114 -8.30 -0.16 -26.26
N HIS A 115 -7.64 -1.31 -26.33
CA HIS A 115 -6.90 -1.77 -27.52
C HIS A 115 -7.71 -2.76 -28.38
N GLY A 116 -9.03 -2.81 -28.21
CA GLY A 116 -9.91 -3.62 -29.07
C GLY A 116 -9.93 -5.11 -28.77
N CYS A 117 -9.46 -5.52 -27.58
CA CYS A 117 -9.73 -6.87 -27.09
C CYS A 117 -11.16 -6.94 -26.53
N GLU A 118 -11.77 -8.11 -26.62
CA GLU A 118 -13.08 -8.37 -26.02
C GLU A 118 -13.10 -8.02 -24.51
N PRO A 119 -14.22 -7.53 -23.97
CA PRO A 119 -14.40 -7.40 -22.52
C PRO A 119 -14.05 -8.72 -21.83
N GLY A 120 -13.09 -8.65 -20.91
CA GLY A 120 -12.52 -9.80 -20.23
C GLY A 120 -11.69 -9.40 -19.02
N PHE A 121 -11.08 -10.41 -18.40
CA PHE A 121 -10.48 -10.32 -17.06
C PHE A 121 -11.50 -9.97 -15.96
N ASP A 122 -12.77 -10.32 -16.16
CA ASP A 122 -13.82 -10.10 -15.15
C ASP A 122 -13.77 -11.06 -13.99
N ARG A 123 -12.96 -12.12 -14.11
CA ARG A 123 -12.88 -13.21 -13.15
C ARG A 123 -11.45 -13.69 -13.00
N VAL A 124 -11.00 -13.78 -11.75
CA VAL A 124 -9.75 -14.45 -11.39
C VAL A 124 -10.07 -15.46 -10.29
N GLU A 125 -9.91 -16.74 -10.57
CA GLU A 125 -10.15 -17.81 -9.61
C GLU A 125 -9.42 -19.11 -10.00
N PRO A 126 -8.97 -19.93 -9.03
CA PRO A 126 -8.91 -19.62 -7.60
C PRO A 126 -7.87 -18.53 -7.31
N PHE A 127 -8.22 -17.59 -6.44
CA PHE A 127 -7.38 -16.47 -6.04
C PHE A 127 -7.11 -16.49 -4.54
N LEU A 128 -5.94 -16.04 -4.10
CA LEU A 128 -5.63 -15.91 -2.68
C LEU A 128 -4.89 -14.59 -2.43
N ASP A 129 -5.52 -13.70 -1.67
CA ASP A 129 -4.92 -12.42 -1.31
C ASP A 129 -3.88 -12.59 -0.21
N ILE A 130 -2.69 -12.00 -0.39
CA ILE A 130 -1.61 -12.02 0.61
C ILE A 130 -2.06 -11.45 1.97
N THR A 131 -2.98 -10.50 1.99
CA THR A 131 -3.58 -9.99 3.23
C THR A 131 -4.30 -11.10 4.00
N SER A 132 -5.02 -11.96 3.29
CA SER A 132 -5.73 -13.11 3.88
C SER A 132 -4.75 -14.14 4.40
N ILE A 133 -3.67 -14.45 3.66
CA ILE A 133 -2.59 -15.32 4.13
C ILE A 133 -1.98 -14.77 5.41
N TYR A 134 -1.56 -13.51 5.38
CA TYR A 134 -0.91 -12.85 6.50
C TYR A 134 -1.79 -12.86 7.76
N ASN A 135 -3.08 -12.56 7.63
CA ASN A 135 -4.02 -12.59 8.76
C ASN A 135 -4.15 -13.99 9.38
N ASN A 136 -4.04 -15.06 8.58
CA ASN A 136 -4.07 -16.44 9.08
C ASN A 136 -2.72 -16.89 9.66
N LEU A 137 -1.60 -16.28 9.25
CA LEU A 137 -0.30 -16.49 9.87
C LEU A 137 -0.21 -15.88 11.29
N GLN A 138 -1.02 -14.87 11.60
CA GLN A 138 -0.98 -14.24 12.92
C GLN A 138 -1.54 -15.15 14.04
N PRO A 139 -0.95 -15.12 15.25
CA PRO A 139 -1.44 -15.91 16.37
C PRO A 139 -2.87 -15.50 16.77
N LYS A 140 -3.77 -16.48 16.85
CA LYS A 140 -5.16 -16.28 17.28
C LYS A 140 -5.21 -16.09 18.80
N GLN A 141 -5.11 -14.85 19.28
CA GLN A 141 -5.32 -14.50 20.69
C GLN A 141 -6.83 -14.33 20.97
N PRO A 142 -7.44 -15.14 21.85
CA PRO A 142 -8.85 -14.98 22.19
C PRO A 142 -9.10 -13.60 22.84
N GLY A 143 -10.05 -12.84 22.30
CA GLY A 143 -10.47 -11.54 22.86
C GLY A 143 -9.81 -10.29 22.27
N ARG A 144 -8.76 -10.40 21.45
CA ARG A 144 -8.17 -9.24 20.75
C ARG A 144 -8.79 -9.12 19.36
N ARG A 145 -9.62 -8.08 19.13
CA ARG A 145 -10.04 -7.72 17.76
C ARG A 145 -8.76 -7.40 16.96
N LEU A 146 -8.45 -8.17 15.92
CA LEU A 146 -7.37 -7.81 14.99
C LEU A 146 -7.59 -6.36 14.55
N SER A 147 -6.55 -5.54 14.70
CA SER A 147 -6.65 -4.15 14.26
C SER A 147 -7.02 -4.16 12.78
N LYS A 148 -8.05 -3.39 12.37
CA LYS A 148 -8.44 -3.22 10.95
C LYS A 148 -7.35 -2.52 10.11
N GLN A 149 -6.16 -2.32 10.66
CA GLN A 149 -5.07 -1.65 9.97
C GLN A 149 -4.42 -2.63 8.99
N THR A 150 -4.78 -2.47 7.72
CA THR A 150 -4.22 -3.28 6.65
C THR A 150 -2.75 -2.92 6.45
N LYS A 151 -1.84 -3.90 6.59
CA LYS A 151 -0.39 -3.70 6.38
C LYS A 151 -0.08 -3.57 4.88
N SER A 152 1.08 -2.98 4.57
CA SER A 152 1.62 -2.91 3.21
C SER A 152 2.37 -4.20 2.86
N LEU A 153 2.52 -4.53 1.57
CA LEU A 153 3.27 -5.69 1.13
C LEU A 153 4.69 -5.70 1.70
N ALA A 154 5.41 -4.57 1.61
CA ALA A 154 6.74 -4.41 2.22
C ALA A 154 6.78 -4.75 3.72
N THR A 155 5.73 -4.40 4.47
CA THR A 155 5.64 -4.73 5.90
C THR A 155 5.39 -6.22 6.11
N ILE A 156 4.54 -6.83 5.27
CA ILE A 156 4.27 -8.27 5.32
C ILE A 156 5.52 -9.06 4.96
N CYS A 157 6.25 -8.67 3.92
CA CYS A 157 7.51 -9.30 3.55
C CYS A 157 8.56 -9.19 4.67
N GLN A 158 8.66 -8.03 5.33
CA GLN A 158 9.59 -7.88 6.45
C GLN A 158 9.24 -8.79 7.63
N GLU A 159 7.95 -8.96 7.92
CA GLU A 159 7.50 -9.76 9.06
C GLU A 159 7.45 -11.27 8.78
N VAL A 160 7.17 -11.67 7.54
CA VAL A 160 7.00 -13.08 7.15
C VAL A 160 8.30 -13.67 6.59
N LEU A 161 9.02 -12.90 5.78
CA LEU A 161 10.22 -13.35 5.07
C LEU A 161 11.51 -12.74 5.62
N GLY A 162 11.43 -11.74 6.50
CA GLY A 162 12.60 -11.00 6.98
C GLY A 162 13.21 -10.03 5.95
N ILE A 163 12.60 -9.90 4.75
CA ILE A 163 13.12 -9.06 3.66
C ILE A 163 12.47 -7.68 3.65
N SER A 164 13.26 -6.65 3.40
CA SER A 164 12.77 -5.29 3.18
C SER A 164 12.57 -5.04 1.68
N LEU A 165 11.33 -4.76 1.27
CA LEU A 165 11.04 -4.33 -0.10
C LEU A 165 11.27 -2.83 -0.24
N SER A 166 12.05 -2.45 -1.26
CA SER A 166 12.20 -1.04 -1.65
C SER A 166 10.86 -0.48 -2.12
N LYS A 167 10.66 0.84 -1.94
CA LYS A 167 9.50 1.58 -2.49
C LYS A 167 9.91 2.65 -3.48
N GLU A 168 11.18 2.65 -3.89
CA GLU A 168 11.79 3.75 -4.64
C GLU A 168 11.26 3.85 -6.07
N LEU A 169 10.90 2.73 -6.69
CA LEU A 169 10.44 2.68 -8.08
C LEU A 169 8.93 2.57 -8.24
N GLN A 170 8.17 2.54 -7.13
CA GLN A 170 6.70 2.50 -7.15
C GLN A 170 6.07 3.64 -7.97
N CYS A 171 6.74 4.79 -8.04
CA CYS A 171 6.27 5.97 -8.80
C CYS A 171 7.13 6.25 -10.04
N SER A 172 7.85 5.26 -10.56
CA SER A 172 8.64 5.39 -11.79
C SER A 172 7.75 5.62 -13.01
N ASP A 173 8.31 6.18 -14.09
CA ASP A 173 7.63 6.23 -15.38
C ASP A 173 7.75 4.86 -16.07
N TRP A 174 6.84 3.95 -15.73
CA TRP A 174 6.77 2.60 -16.30
C TRP A 174 6.41 2.55 -17.79
N SER A 175 6.09 3.69 -18.42
CA SER A 175 5.92 3.78 -19.88
C SER A 175 7.24 3.98 -20.64
N GLN A 176 8.34 4.33 -19.96
CA GLN A 176 9.63 4.54 -20.61
C GLN A 176 10.21 3.22 -21.14
N ARG A 177 10.82 3.27 -22.32
CA ARG A 177 11.53 2.14 -22.93
C ARG A 177 12.93 2.58 -23.40
N PRO A 178 13.97 1.73 -23.20
CA PRO A 178 13.93 0.44 -22.51
C PRO A 178 13.67 0.60 -20.99
N LEU A 179 13.16 -0.45 -20.35
CA LEU A 179 13.09 -0.51 -18.88
C LEU A 179 14.51 -0.56 -18.32
N THR A 180 14.77 0.12 -17.20
CA THR A 180 16.06 -0.02 -16.52
C THR A 180 16.16 -1.36 -15.80
N GLU A 181 17.39 -1.83 -15.56
CA GLU A 181 17.63 -3.05 -14.78
C GLU A 181 16.99 -2.96 -13.38
N ASP A 182 17.10 -1.81 -12.72
CA ASP A 182 16.46 -1.58 -11.41
C ASP A 182 14.92 -1.70 -11.48
N GLN A 183 14.30 -1.19 -12.55
CA GLN A 183 12.84 -1.34 -12.77
C GLN A 183 12.45 -2.80 -12.96
N MET A 184 13.22 -3.54 -13.77
CA MET A 184 12.98 -4.96 -13.99
C MET A 184 13.11 -5.76 -12.69
N GLN A 185 14.17 -5.51 -11.92
CA GLN A 185 14.41 -6.18 -10.65
C GLN A 185 13.31 -5.85 -9.62
N TYR A 186 12.96 -4.57 -9.49
CA TYR A 186 11.89 -4.12 -8.59
C TYR A 186 10.57 -4.82 -8.91
N ALA A 187 10.14 -4.74 -10.18
CA ALA A 187 8.92 -5.37 -10.65
C ALA A 187 8.92 -6.89 -10.40
N ALA A 188 10.04 -7.56 -10.69
CA ALA A 188 10.14 -8.99 -10.51
C ALA A 188 10.00 -9.41 -9.04
N VAL A 189 10.60 -8.65 -8.12
CA VAL A 189 10.54 -8.93 -6.67
C VAL A 189 9.11 -8.82 -6.12
N ASP A 190 8.31 -7.84 -6.58
CA ASP A 190 6.95 -7.63 -6.09
C ASP A 190 6.03 -8.82 -6.40
N ALA A 191 6.16 -9.46 -7.56
CA ALA A 191 5.45 -10.70 -7.87
C ALA A 191 6.07 -11.95 -7.23
N TYR A 192 7.41 -12.02 -7.17
CA TYR A 192 8.13 -13.19 -6.66
C TYR A 192 7.92 -13.41 -5.16
N CYS A 193 7.91 -12.33 -4.36
CA CYS A 193 7.74 -12.44 -2.91
C CYS A 193 6.40 -13.08 -2.52
N LEU A 194 5.38 -13.00 -3.38
CA LEU A 194 4.06 -13.60 -3.16
C LEU A 194 4.15 -15.13 -3.06
N ILE A 195 4.94 -15.77 -3.93
CA ILE A 195 5.17 -17.23 -3.93
C ILE A 195 5.84 -17.65 -2.62
N HIS A 196 6.87 -16.92 -2.20
CA HIS A 196 7.60 -17.19 -0.95
C HIS A 196 6.72 -17.02 0.29
N ILE A 197 5.84 -16.02 0.32
CA ILE A 197 4.86 -15.88 1.40
C ILE A 197 3.92 -17.09 1.46
N LEU A 198 3.47 -17.61 0.30
CA LEU A 198 2.66 -18.82 0.25
C LEU A 198 3.43 -20.04 0.76
N GLU A 199 4.72 -20.17 0.48
CA GLU A 199 5.53 -21.28 0.96
C GLU A 199 5.65 -21.29 2.48
N VAL A 200 5.88 -20.13 3.11
CA VAL A 200 5.84 -20.00 4.57
C VAL A 200 4.47 -20.38 5.12
N PHE A 201 3.40 -19.98 4.43
CA PHE A 201 2.03 -20.34 4.82
C PHE A 201 1.72 -21.84 4.70
N LYS A 202 2.21 -22.49 3.64
CA LYS A 202 2.12 -23.94 3.46
C LYS A 202 2.85 -24.66 4.60
N ALA A 203 4.08 -24.26 4.90
CA ALA A 203 4.88 -24.85 5.97
C ALA A 203 4.17 -24.77 7.33
N LYS A 204 3.60 -23.61 7.66
CA LYS A 204 2.82 -23.45 8.90
C LYS A 204 1.52 -24.27 8.93
N SER A 205 0.87 -24.43 7.78
CA SER A 205 -0.37 -25.22 7.68
C SER A 205 -0.12 -26.72 7.87
N VAL A 206 1.06 -27.21 7.49
CA VAL A 206 1.51 -28.59 7.76
C VAL A 206 1.79 -28.79 9.25
N THR A 207 2.47 -27.85 9.91
CA THR A 207 2.81 -27.97 11.34
C THR A 207 1.60 -27.88 12.27
N GLU A 208 0.58 -27.08 11.91
CA GLU A 208 -0.69 -27.04 12.67
C GLU A 208 -1.61 -28.24 12.38
N GLY A 209 -1.39 -28.97 11.27
CA GLY A 209 -2.22 -30.10 10.81
C GLY A 209 -1.76 -31.48 11.29
N ASN A 210 -0.48 -31.66 11.59
CA ASN A 210 0.08 -32.97 11.98
C ASN A 210 0.27 -33.08 13.51
N SER A 211 -0.76 -33.56 14.19
CA SER A 211 -0.54 -34.63 15.17
C SER A 211 -0.47 -35.94 14.38
N VAL A 212 0.63 -36.70 14.54
CA VAL A 212 0.96 -37.99 13.90
C VAL A 212 1.89 -37.91 12.67
N GLU A 213 2.95 -38.70 12.81
CA GLU A 213 4.12 -39.05 11.98
C GLU A 213 4.10 -38.83 10.46
N SER A 214 5.22 -38.25 10.00
CA SER A 214 6.07 -38.66 8.86
C SER A 214 6.55 -37.41 8.11
N ALA A 215 7.66 -36.84 8.59
CA ALA A 215 8.36 -35.77 7.90
C ALA A 215 9.40 -36.41 6.98
N MET A 216 9.02 -36.71 5.74
CA MET A 216 10.00 -36.74 4.65
C MET A 216 10.59 -35.33 4.53
N GLY A 217 11.91 -35.25 4.66
CA GLY A 217 12.67 -34.01 4.67
C GLY A 217 12.46 -33.22 3.38
N LEU A 218 11.62 -32.18 3.45
CA LEU A 218 11.42 -31.24 2.36
C LEU A 218 12.27 -29.98 2.57
N HIS A 219 13.30 -29.89 1.73
CA HIS A 219 13.74 -28.69 1.00
C HIS A 219 13.91 -27.33 1.70
N LEU A 220 14.16 -27.27 3.01
CA LEU A 220 14.58 -26.01 3.66
C LEU A 220 16.01 -25.56 3.30
N SER A 221 16.84 -26.43 2.74
CA SER A 221 18.22 -26.10 2.35
C SER A 221 18.34 -25.27 1.06
N GLN A 222 17.37 -25.34 0.14
CA GLN A 222 17.37 -24.52 -1.09
C GLN A 222 16.89 -23.08 -0.85
N LEU A 223 16.03 -22.84 0.15
CA LEU A 223 15.61 -21.51 0.58
C LEU A 223 16.80 -20.64 1.03
N ASP A 224 17.81 -21.26 1.69
CA ASP A 224 19.00 -20.57 2.19
C ASP A 224 20.00 -20.20 1.06
N LEU A 225 19.99 -20.94 -0.06
CA LEU A 225 20.91 -20.72 -1.20
C LEU A 225 20.38 -19.67 -2.19
N GLY A 226 19.10 -19.76 -2.57
CA GLY A 226 18.51 -18.89 -3.59
C GLY A 226 18.37 -17.43 -3.13
N LEU A 227 18.15 -17.20 -1.83
CA LEU A 227 18.01 -15.86 -1.25
C LEU A 227 19.37 -15.25 -0.86
N LYS A 228 20.32 -16.03 -0.33
CA LYS A 228 21.70 -15.54 -0.10
C LYS A 228 22.33 -15.02 -1.39
N GLN A 229 22.22 -15.74 -2.50
CA GLN A 229 22.84 -15.31 -3.75
C GLN A 229 22.23 -14.01 -4.31
N ILE A 230 20.92 -13.76 -4.14
CA ILE A 230 20.25 -12.52 -4.56
C ILE A 230 20.78 -11.31 -3.79
N PHE A 231 20.92 -11.45 -2.47
CA PHE A 231 21.39 -10.38 -1.61
C PHE A 231 22.93 -10.27 -1.58
N ASP A 232 23.66 -11.32 -1.95
CA ASP A 232 25.12 -11.28 -2.12
C ASP A 232 25.56 -10.62 -3.43
N THR A 233 24.74 -10.66 -4.49
CA THR A 233 25.00 -9.84 -5.71
C THR A 233 24.93 -8.32 -5.45
N GLN A 234 24.43 -7.87 -4.28
CA GLN A 234 24.52 -6.49 -3.84
C GLN A 234 25.85 -6.14 -3.13
N GLN A 235 26.80 -7.08 -2.98
CA GLN A 235 28.01 -6.83 -2.18
C GLN A 235 29.15 -6.07 -2.87
N ASN A 236 29.08 -5.76 -4.16
CA ASN A 236 30.13 -4.98 -4.85
C ASN A 236 29.80 -3.49 -5.03
N SER A 237 29.15 -2.85 -4.06
CA SER A 237 29.38 -1.43 -3.73
C SER A 237 28.86 -1.05 -2.33
N ASN A 238 29.64 -1.40 -1.31
CA ASN A 238 29.74 -0.83 0.05
C ASN A 238 28.48 -0.53 0.90
N LYS A 239 28.27 -1.46 1.85
CA LYS A 239 28.01 -1.34 3.31
C LYS A 239 26.70 -0.68 3.80
N MET A 240 25.68 -1.50 4.14
CA MET A 240 25.47 -2.12 5.48
C MET A 240 24.07 -2.74 5.55
N CYS A 241 23.95 -4.07 5.42
CA CYS A 241 22.92 -4.86 6.11
C CYS A 241 23.24 -6.36 5.99
N GLY A 242 24.09 -6.87 6.87
CA GLY A 242 24.00 -8.27 7.25
C GLY A 242 23.02 -8.35 8.40
N ILE A 243 22.00 -9.20 8.33
CA ILE A 243 21.39 -9.92 9.47
C ILE A 243 20.52 -11.08 8.93
N LYS A 244 21.03 -12.28 9.20
CA LYS A 244 20.41 -13.53 9.66
C LYS A 244 19.00 -13.91 9.14
N PHE A 245 19.02 -14.81 8.17
CA PHE A 245 17.91 -15.69 7.76
C PHE A 245 17.46 -16.68 8.88
N GLY A 246 18.22 -16.79 9.97
CA GLY A 246 18.00 -17.80 11.03
C GLY A 246 16.82 -17.55 11.98
N GLU A 247 16.28 -16.34 12.06
CA GLU A 247 15.28 -15.98 13.08
C GLU A 247 13.83 -16.41 12.71
N ALA A 248 13.53 -16.62 11.42
CA ALA A 248 12.21 -17.07 10.98
C ALA A 248 11.93 -18.55 11.34
N LEU A 249 12.98 -19.37 11.47
CA LEU A 249 12.88 -20.77 11.90
C LEU A 249 12.64 -20.88 13.41
N GLU A 250 13.16 -19.94 14.22
CA GLU A 250 12.96 -19.92 15.67
C GLU A 250 11.51 -19.61 16.06
N MET A 251 10.76 -18.88 15.22
CA MET A 251 9.31 -18.69 15.41
C MET A 251 8.50 -20.00 15.27
N VAL A 252 9.03 -21.01 14.58
CA VAL A 252 8.38 -22.32 14.39
C VAL A 252 8.72 -23.29 15.54
N GLN A 253 9.81 -23.07 16.29
CA GLN A 253 10.34 -24.02 17.28
C GLN A 253 9.99 -23.71 18.75
N ALA A 254 9.25 -22.64 19.04
CA ALA A 254 8.84 -22.30 20.41
C ALA A 254 7.57 -23.07 20.87
N ILE A 255 7.63 -24.39 20.94
CA ILE A 255 6.69 -25.23 21.70
C ILE A 255 7.54 -26.16 22.59
N PRO A 256 7.34 -26.17 23.92
CA PRO A 256 8.14 -27.00 24.81
C PRO A 256 7.90 -28.50 24.53
N PRO A 257 8.95 -29.35 24.53
CA PRO A 257 8.79 -30.77 24.27
C PRO A 257 8.39 -31.46 25.57
N ASP A 258 7.10 -31.71 25.77
CA ASP A 258 6.64 -32.58 26.83
C ASP A 258 6.17 -33.92 26.26
N PHE A 259 6.85 -34.97 26.74
CA PHE A 259 6.59 -36.41 26.61
C PHE A 259 6.99 -37.11 25.30
N CYS A 260 8.20 -37.66 25.33
CA CYS A 260 8.68 -38.74 24.48
C CYS A 260 8.25 -40.11 25.03
N LYS A 261 7.66 -40.97 24.18
CA LYS A 261 7.77 -42.44 24.28
C LYS A 261 7.81 -43.03 22.87
N THR A 262 8.93 -43.70 22.58
CA THR A 262 9.25 -44.42 21.34
C THR A 262 8.53 -45.77 21.24
N VAL A 263 8.07 -46.13 20.04
CA VAL A 263 7.69 -47.50 19.63
C VAL A 263 8.26 -47.72 18.22
N PRO A 264 8.78 -48.90 17.84
CA PRO A 264 9.47 -49.10 16.57
C PRO A 264 8.49 -49.33 15.40
N ILE A 265 8.85 -48.79 14.24
CA ILE A 265 8.16 -48.92 12.94
C ILE A 265 8.59 -50.24 12.28
N SER A 266 7.63 -50.95 11.68
CA SER A 266 7.87 -52.03 10.71
C SER A 266 7.56 -51.54 9.30
N ASP A 267 8.46 -51.85 8.36
CA ASP A 267 8.48 -51.45 6.95
C ASP A 267 7.29 -52.02 6.14
N GLU A 268 6.59 -51.17 5.37
CA GLU A 268 5.83 -51.61 4.19
C GLU A 268 6.01 -50.63 3.01
N GLU A 269 6.16 -51.24 1.82
CA GLU A 269 6.62 -50.69 0.54
C GLU A 269 5.63 -49.70 -0.13
N VAL A 270 6.19 -48.63 -0.73
CA VAL A 270 5.45 -47.67 -1.56
C VAL A 270 5.46 -48.14 -3.02
N THR A 271 4.27 -48.40 -3.58
CA THR A 271 4.09 -48.72 -5.00
C THR A 271 3.90 -47.43 -5.83
N GLU A 272 4.68 -47.28 -6.90
CA GLU A 272 4.68 -46.12 -7.81
C GLU A 272 3.39 -46.00 -8.67
N LEU A 273 2.92 -44.77 -8.92
CA LEU A 273 1.75 -44.44 -9.76
C LEU A 273 2.15 -43.82 -11.13
N PRO A 274 1.30 -43.91 -12.18
CA PRO A 274 1.66 -43.71 -13.60
C PRO A 274 1.76 -42.23 -14.07
N PRO A 275 2.28 -41.95 -15.29
CA PRO A 275 2.80 -40.63 -15.70
C PRO A 275 1.77 -39.57 -16.14
N ASP A 276 0.46 -39.84 -16.11
CA ASP A 276 -0.56 -38.95 -16.70
C ASP A 276 -1.19 -37.95 -15.70
N GLN A 277 -0.49 -37.61 -14.62
CA GLN A 277 -0.98 -36.77 -13.50
C GLN A 277 -0.19 -35.47 -13.25
N ALA A 278 0.71 -35.06 -14.15
CA ALA A 278 1.69 -33.99 -13.89
C ALA A 278 1.09 -32.57 -13.68
N ASN A 279 -0.17 -32.31 -14.05
CA ASN A 279 -0.77 -30.97 -14.01
C ASN A 279 -1.88 -30.80 -12.96
N ARG A 280 -1.99 -31.70 -11.99
CA ARG A 280 -2.98 -31.56 -10.92
C ARG A 280 -2.39 -30.70 -9.80
N MET A 281 -3.13 -29.67 -9.39
CA MET A 281 -2.82 -28.92 -8.17
C MET A 281 -2.61 -29.90 -7.02
N ASP A 282 -1.45 -29.84 -6.37
CA ASP A 282 -1.10 -30.75 -5.27
C ASP A 282 -2.21 -30.75 -4.19
N TYR A 283 -2.39 -31.88 -3.52
CA TYR A 283 -3.42 -32.11 -2.52
C TYR A 283 -3.40 -31.03 -1.43
N MET A 284 -2.21 -30.66 -0.94
CA MET A 284 -2.04 -29.59 0.06
C MET A 284 -2.52 -28.24 -0.45
N LEU A 285 -2.13 -27.87 -1.68
CA LEU A 285 -2.61 -26.66 -2.35
C LEU A 285 -4.13 -26.68 -2.52
N SER A 286 -4.70 -27.82 -2.90
CA SER A 286 -6.15 -28.00 -3.04
C SER A 286 -6.89 -27.77 -1.71
N GLN A 287 -6.33 -28.20 -0.57
CA GLN A 287 -6.92 -27.92 0.74
C GLN A 287 -6.83 -26.44 1.12
N ILE A 288 -5.71 -25.78 0.82
CA ILE A 288 -5.55 -24.34 1.02
C ILE A 288 -6.59 -23.57 0.21
N VAL A 289 -6.75 -23.90 -1.08
CA VAL A 289 -7.73 -23.26 -1.96
C VAL A 289 -9.16 -23.49 -1.44
N ARG A 290 -9.50 -24.69 -1.00
CA ARG A 290 -10.83 -24.97 -0.42
C ARG A 290 -11.12 -24.16 0.84
N LYS A 291 -10.10 -23.93 1.68
CA LYS A 291 -10.26 -23.28 2.98
C LYS A 291 -10.15 -21.75 2.93
N TYR A 292 -9.29 -21.23 2.06
CA TYR A 292 -8.91 -19.82 2.03
C TYR A 292 -9.07 -19.17 0.66
N GLY A 293 -9.31 -19.96 -0.39
CA GLY A 293 -9.45 -19.46 -1.74
C GLY A 293 -10.65 -18.52 -1.88
N ASP A 294 -10.45 -17.51 -2.69
CA ASP A 294 -11.43 -16.49 -3.05
C ASP A 294 -11.50 -16.37 -4.59
N LYS A 295 -12.35 -15.47 -5.06
CA LYS A 295 -12.44 -15.07 -6.46
C LYS A 295 -12.52 -13.56 -6.56
N ILE A 296 -11.82 -12.99 -7.54
CA ILE A 296 -12.03 -11.60 -7.91
C ILE A 296 -13.08 -11.57 -9.01
N LEU A 297 -14.11 -10.74 -8.83
CA LEU A 297 -15.12 -10.45 -9.84
C LEU A 297 -15.16 -8.95 -10.11
N LEU A 298 -15.02 -8.55 -11.38
CA LEU A 298 -15.27 -7.18 -11.81
C LEU A 298 -16.75 -7.01 -12.15
N SER A 299 -17.34 -5.93 -11.63
CA SER A 299 -18.72 -5.54 -11.94
C SER A 299 -18.75 -4.45 -13.02
N GLU A 300 -19.92 -4.23 -13.60
CA GLU A 300 -20.16 -3.09 -14.50
C GLU A 300 -19.83 -1.73 -13.87
N SER A 301 -19.85 -1.62 -12.53
CA SER A 301 -19.47 -0.41 -11.83
C SER A 301 -17.95 -0.20 -11.76
N ASP A 302 -17.16 -1.28 -11.80
CA ASP A 302 -15.71 -1.25 -11.79
C ASP A 302 -15.15 -0.83 -13.18
N ARG A 303 -15.92 -1.03 -14.25
CA ARG A 303 -15.57 -0.68 -15.63
C ARG A 303 -15.65 0.82 -15.95
N LYS A 304 -16.11 1.63 -15.00
CA LYS A 304 -16.24 3.08 -15.16
C LYS A 304 -15.26 3.79 -14.24
N PRO A 305 -14.42 4.69 -14.76
CA PRO A 305 -13.61 5.58 -13.93
C PRO A 305 -14.53 6.29 -12.94
N LYS A 306 -14.18 6.22 -11.65
CA LYS A 306 -14.91 6.96 -10.62
C LYS A 306 -14.60 8.45 -10.82
N ILE A 307 -15.35 9.08 -11.71
CA ILE A 307 -15.52 10.53 -11.71
C ILE A 307 -16.00 10.83 -10.30
N SER A 308 -15.31 11.70 -9.56
CA SER A 308 -15.84 12.28 -8.33
C SER A 308 -17.12 13.03 -8.73
N ARG A 309 -18.25 12.32 -8.74
CA ARG A 309 -19.54 12.92 -8.99
C ARG A 309 -19.83 13.79 -7.78
N LYS A 310 -19.41 15.06 -7.86
CA LYS A 310 -20.08 16.18 -7.17
C LYS A 310 -21.57 15.92 -7.33
N LYS A 311 -22.24 15.61 -6.23
CA LYS A 311 -23.69 15.47 -6.20
C LYS A 311 -24.24 16.89 -6.39
N ALA A 312 -24.39 17.32 -7.64
CA ALA A 312 -25.07 18.56 -7.98
C ALA A 312 -26.53 18.39 -7.53
N LYS A 313 -26.87 18.98 -6.38
CA LYS A 313 -28.23 19.04 -5.89
C LYS A 313 -28.97 20.06 -6.76
N LYS A 314 -29.88 19.57 -7.61
CA LYS A 314 -30.80 20.39 -8.41
C LYS A 314 -31.49 21.41 -7.49
N SER A 315 -31.28 22.70 -7.76
CA SER A 315 -32.13 23.76 -7.24
C SER A 315 -33.47 23.66 -7.94
N SER A 316 -34.50 23.23 -7.20
CA SER A 316 -35.89 23.48 -7.58
C SER A 316 -36.36 24.64 -6.70
N GLY A 317 -36.73 25.74 -7.36
CA GLY A 317 -37.21 26.93 -6.68
C GLY A 317 -38.54 26.65 -5.97
N ARG A 318 -38.71 27.24 -4.79
CA ARG A 318 -40.02 27.59 -4.24
C ARG A 318 -39.89 28.78 -3.30
N VAL A 319 -40.84 29.69 -3.50
CA VAL A 319 -41.03 30.99 -2.87
C VAL A 319 -41.36 30.85 -1.37
N ALA A 320 -40.98 31.87 -0.62
CA ALA A 320 -41.12 32.04 0.82
C ALA A 320 -42.55 31.91 1.37
N ASN A 321 -42.69 31.35 2.59
CA ASN A 321 -43.38 32.05 3.68
C ASN A 321 -43.14 31.44 5.09
N THR A 322 -42.64 32.31 5.97
CA THR A 322 -42.85 32.50 7.43
C THR A 322 -43.26 31.38 8.41
N ARG A 323 -42.44 31.33 9.48
CA ARG A 323 -42.66 31.09 10.93
C ARG A 323 -42.35 29.69 11.53
N SER A 324 -41.51 29.77 12.56
CA SER A 324 -40.74 28.77 13.32
C SER A 324 -41.55 27.97 14.37
N PRO A 325 -41.00 26.88 14.95
CA PRO A 325 -40.12 27.03 16.13
C PRO A 325 -38.90 26.07 16.20
N THR A 326 -37.73 26.64 16.56
CA THR A 326 -36.59 26.07 17.32
C THR A 326 -36.02 24.67 17.00
N GLU A 327 -34.88 24.64 16.28
CA GLU A 327 -33.73 23.73 16.52
C GLU A 327 -32.44 24.57 16.35
N GLY A 328 -31.57 24.57 17.36
CA GLY A 328 -30.47 25.53 17.52
C GLY A 328 -29.21 25.24 16.70
N GLY A 329 -28.73 26.29 16.02
CA GLY A 329 -27.45 26.54 15.35
C GLY A 329 -26.31 25.52 15.43
N GLU A 330 -26.01 24.88 14.30
CA GLU A 330 -24.76 24.12 14.04
C GLU A 330 -23.80 24.87 13.08
N GLU A 331 -23.85 26.19 13.06
CA GLU A 331 -23.02 27.05 12.19
C GLU A 331 -22.09 27.87 13.09
N TRP A 332 -20.82 28.03 12.70
CA TRP A 332 -19.83 28.76 13.50
C TRP A 332 -20.31 30.18 13.77
N GLN A 333 -20.41 30.58 15.05
CA GLN A 333 -20.89 31.90 15.43
C GLN A 333 -19.79 32.69 16.13
N GLY A 334 -19.46 33.86 15.58
CA GLY A 334 -18.57 34.84 16.20
C GLY A 334 -17.10 34.75 15.77
N PRO A 335 -16.28 35.76 16.15
CA PRO A 335 -14.90 35.83 15.70
C PRO A 335 -14.04 34.75 16.38
N PRO A 336 -13.16 34.04 15.64
CA PRO A 336 -12.18 33.16 16.23
C PRO A 336 -11.12 33.93 17.04
N PRO A 337 -10.33 33.27 17.90
CA PRO A 337 -9.34 33.93 18.77
C PRO A 337 -8.25 34.72 18.04
N TRP A 338 -7.97 34.35 16.79
CA TRP A 338 -6.98 35.02 15.95
C TRP A 338 -7.55 36.22 15.20
N ASP A 339 -8.86 36.47 15.26
CA ASP A 339 -9.49 37.59 14.57
C ASP A 339 -8.94 38.94 15.09
N ALA A 340 -8.48 39.79 14.18
CA ALA A 340 -7.90 41.09 14.51
C ALA A 340 -8.90 42.02 15.23
N THR A 341 -10.21 41.90 14.93
CA THR A 341 -11.27 42.66 15.62
C THR A 341 -11.42 42.27 17.08
N SER A 342 -10.96 41.07 17.44
CA SER A 342 -10.95 40.53 18.80
C SER A 342 -9.56 40.62 19.47
N GLY A 343 -8.63 41.37 18.89
CA GLY A 343 -7.26 41.53 19.39
C GLY A 343 -6.33 40.35 19.11
N GLY A 344 -6.70 39.50 18.15
CA GLY A 344 -5.87 38.39 17.64
C GLY A 344 -4.79 38.86 16.66
N ASP A 345 -3.91 37.94 16.27
CA ASP A 345 -2.76 38.19 15.39
C ASP A 345 -3.03 37.96 13.90
N GLY A 346 -4.29 37.74 13.52
CA GLY A 346 -4.71 37.46 12.15
C GLY A 346 -4.29 36.09 11.63
N CYS A 347 -3.59 35.27 12.41
CA CYS A 347 -3.04 34.00 11.97
C CYS A 347 -3.93 32.83 12.43
N PRO A 348 -4.59 32.08 11.53
CA PRO A 348 -5.44 30.95 11.91
C PRO A 348 -4.67 29.85 12.63
N LYS A 349 -5.15 29.42 13.80
CA LYS A 349 -4.51 28.38 14.63
C LYS A 349 -5.54 27.36 15.13
N PHE A 350 -5.33 26.10 14.79
CA PHE A 350 -6.23 25.01 15.17
C PHE A 350 -5.56 24.03 16.13
N LEU A 351 -6.36 23.43 17.02
CA LEU A 351 -6.00 22.23 17.77
C LEU A 351 -6.90 21.11 17.27
N CYS A 352 -6.34 20.10 16.62
CA CYS A 352 -7.10 18.96 16.10
C CYS A 352 -7.08 17.82 17.11
N ASP A 353 -8.24 17.31 17.52
CA ASP A 353 -8.31 16.14 18.40
C ASP A 353 -7.78 14.85 17.71
N VAL A 354 -7.77 13.74 18.46
CA VAL A 354 -7.31 12.44 17.97
C VAL A 354 -8.13 11.91 16.78
N MET A 355 -9.41 12.28 16.67
CA MET A 355 -10.28 11.83 15.57
C MET A 355 -10.07 12.62 14.27
N VAL A 356 -9.53 13.83 14.36
CA VAL A 356 -9.18 14.67 13.21
C VAL A 356 -7.68 14.94 13.11
N GLU A 357 -6.83 14.10 13.69
CA GLU A 357 -5.37 14.22 13.56
C GLU A 357 -4.91 14.21 12.08
N GLY A 358 -5.63 13.47 11.23
CA GLY A 358 -5.40 13.48 9.78
C GLY A 358 -5.67 14.83 9.12
N LEU A 359 -6.64 15.59 9.62
CA LEU A 359 -6.93 16.96 9.18
C LEU A 359 -5.81 17.92 9.59
N ALA A 360 -5.23 17.75 10.77
CA ALA A 360 -4.09 18.55 11.22
C ALA A 360 -2.94 18.52 10.20
N LYS A 361 -2.66 17.34 9.64
CA LYS A 361 -1.63 17.18 8.61
C LYS A 361 -1.98 17.94 7.33
N HIS A 362 -3.23 17.88 6.89
CA HIS A 362 -3.69 18.61 5.71
C HIS A 362 -3.66 20.13 5.91
N LEU A 363 -4.07 20.62 7.09
CA LEU A 363 -3.98 22.05 7.43
C LEU A 363 -2.52 22.53 7.39
N ARG A 364 -1.58 21.76 7.95
CA ARG A 364 -0.13 22.07 7.86
C ARG A 364 0.38 22.09 6.43
N CYS A 365 -0.08 21.17 5.60
CA CYS A 365 0.28 21.14 4.18
C CYS A 365 -0.15 22.40 3.43
N VAL A 366 -1.26 23.05 3.84
CA VAL A 366 -1.70 24.32 3.26
C VAL A 366 -1.22 25.54 4.04
N GLY A 367 -0.19 25.38 4.88
CA GLY A 367 0.45 26.47 5.61
C GLY A 367 -0.26 26.92 6.89
N ILE A 368 -1.37 26.28 7.26
CA ILE A 368 -2.15 26.63 8.45
C ILE A 368 -1.54 25.99 9.71
N ASP A 369 -1.49 26.76 10.79
CA ASP A 369 -0.99 26.32 12.08
C ASP A 369 -1.98 25.33 12.74
N ALA A 370 -1.66 24.04 12.75
CA ALA A 370 -2.51 23.02 13.34
C ALA A 370 -1.74 22.15 14.32
N ALA A 371 -2.01 22.30 15.62
CA ALA A 371 -1.49 21.45 16.67
C ALA A 371 -2.32 20.18 16.86
N VAL A 372 -1.73 19.20 17.55
CA VAL A 372 -2.40 17.99 18.03
C VAL A 372 -2.15 17.89 19.55
N PRO A 373 -2.89 17.05 20.29
CA PRO A 373 -2.78 16.98 21.73
C PRO A 373 -1.43 16.43 22.16
N TYR A 374 -0.90 16.89 23.30
CA TYR A 374 0.38 16.41 23.83
C TYR A 374 0.36 14.92 24.20
N SER A 375 -0.79 14.44 24.70
CA SER A 375 -1.02 13.04 25.06
C SER A 375 -1.71 12.29 23.93
N LYS A 376 -1.42 10.99 23.80
CA LYS A 376 -2.15 10.08 22.89
C LYS A 376 -3.58 9.78 23.36
N LYS A 377 -3.88 10.04 24.64
CA LYS A 377 -5.19 9.87 25.26
C LYS A 377 -5.49 11.11 26.11
N PRO A 378 -5.73 12.28 25.48
CA PRO A 378 -6.03 13.49 26.21
C PRO A 378 -7.43 13.40 26.80
N GLU A 379 -7.62 13.91 28.02
CA GLU A 379 -8.97 14.14 28.54
C GLU A 379 -9.57 15.40 27.92
N SER A 380 -10.90 15.54 27.98
CA SER A 380 -11.59 16.72 27.47
C SER A 380 -11.03 18.03 28.04
N ARG A 381 -10.66 18.01 29.33
CA ARG A 381 -10.10 19.17 30.03
C ARG A 381 -8.73 19.56 29.48
N ASP A 382 -7.87 18.59 29.17
CA ASP A 382 -6.53 18.84 28.62
C ASP A 382 -6.63 19.53 27.25
N LEU A 383 -7.57 19.08 26.40
CA LEU A 383 -7.81 19.69 25.08
C LEU A 383 -8.29 21.13 25.20
N ILE A 384 -9.22 21.39 26.12
CA ILE A 384 -9.76 22.73 26.39
C ILE A 384 -8.66 23.65 26.92
N GLU A 385 -7.88 23.19 27.90
CA GLU A 385 -6.79 23.96 28.49
C GLU A 385 -5.72 24.29 27.45
N GLN A 386 -5.33 23.32 26.63
CA GLN A 386 -4.38 23.52 25.54
C GLN A 386 -4.92 24.53 24.51
N ALA A 387 -6.18 24.39 24.07
CA ALA A 387 -6.82 25.30 23.13
C ALA A 387 -6.83 26.74 23.66
N CYS A 388 -7.26 26.94 24.91
CA CYS A 388 -7.29 28.26 25.56
C CYS A 388 -5.88 28.85 25.71
N LYS A 389 -4.92 28.07 26.21
CA LYS A 389 -3.55 28.52 26.46
C LYS A 389 -2.85 28.95 25.17
N GLU A 390 -3.05 28.20 24.10
CA GLU A 390 -2.42 28.45 22.79
C GLU A 390 -3.28 29.33 21.88
N LYS A 391 -4.46 29.78 22.34
CA LYS A 391 -5.44 30.56 21.58
C LYS A 391 -5.82 29.90 20.25
N ARG A 392 -6.16 28.61 20.31
CA ARG A 392 -6.50 27.77 19.16
C ARG A 392 -7.98 27.45 19.13
N VAL A 393 -8.54 27.31 17.93
CA VAL A 393 -9.86 26.69 17.76
C VAL A 393 -9.70 25.17 17.79
N LEU A 394 -10.42 24.52 18.70
CA LEU A 394 -10.48 23.07 18.83
C LEU A 394 -11.38 22.48 17.75
N LEU A 395 -10.78 21.73 16.82
CA LEU A 395 -11.48 20.93 15.83
C LEU A 395 -11.70 19.52 16.37
N THR A 396 -12.96 19.08 16.39
CA THR A 396 -13.33 17.76 16.90
C THR A 396 -14.48 17.15 16.10
N ARG A 397 -14.60 15.83 16.14
CA ARG A 397 -15.83 15.12 15.72
C ARG A 397 -16.61 14.56 16.91
N ASP A 398 -16.11 14.71 18.13
CA ASP A 398 -16.77 14.22 19.34
C ASP A 398 -17.89 15.19 19.73
N ALA A 399 -19.13 14.74 19.55
CA ALA A 399 -20.28 15.51 20.02
C ALA A 399 -20.26 15.71 21.55
N LYS A 400 -19.54 14.89 22.31
CA LYS A 400 -19.42 15.04 23.77
C LYS A 400 -18.55 16.24 24.15
N LEU A 401 -17.52 16.56 23.36
CA LEU A 401 -16.65 17.70 23.63
C LEU A 401 -17.38 19.04 23.46
N LEU A 402 -18.39 19.08 22.59
CA LEU A 402 -19.25 20.27 22.40
C LEU A 402 -20.06 20.65 23.63
N ARG A 403 -20.24 19.72 24.59
CA ARG A 403 -20.89 20.06 25.87
C ARG A 403 -20.11 21.08 26.68
N HIS A 404 -18.84 21.29 26.36
CA HIS A 404 -17.95 22.25 26.99
C HIS A 404 -17.83 23.57 26.21
N ASP A 405 -18.69 23.82 25.22
CA ASP A 405 -18.70 25.07 24.45
C ASP A 405 -18.81 26.33 25.33
N TYR A 406 -19.49 26.22 26.49
CA TYR A 406 -19.55 27.30 27.48
C TYR A 406 -18.17 27.73 28.04
N LEU A 407 -17.15 26.85 27.96
CA LEU A 407 -15.76 27.14 28.35
C LEU A 407 -14.92 27.64 27.17
N LEU A 408 -15.34 27.32 25.94
CA LEU A 408 -14.63 27.60 24.69
C LEU A 408 -15.48 28.48 23.78
N LYS A 409 -15.93 29.63 24.29
CA LYS A 409 -16.73 30.58 23.51
C LYS A 409 -16.01 30.92 22.20
N ASN A 410 -16.61 30.54 21.07
CA ASN A 410 -16.05 30.68 19.72
C ASN A 410 -14.65 30.06 19.58
N GLN A 411 -14.42 28.91 20.22
CA GLN A 411 -13.15 28.19 20.24
C GLN A 411 -13.28 26.68 20.04
N ILE A 412 -14.47 26.18 19.71
CA ILE A 412 -14.69 24.77 19.38
C ILE A 412 -15.56 24.63 18.14
N TYR A 413 -15.16 23.76 17.22
CA TYR A 413 -15.92 23.49 16.01
C TYR A 413 -16.03 21.99 15.76
N ARG A 414 -17.25 21.55 15.44
CA ARG A 414 -17.54 20.16 15.09
C ARG A 414 -17.37 19.95 13.59
N VAL A 415 -16.35 19.20 13.21
CA VAL A 415 -16.15 18.79 11.82
C VAL A 415 -17.22 17.77 11.42
N LYS A 416 -17.97 18.05 10.35
CA LYS A 416 -19.09 17.22 9.90
C LYS A 416 -18.62 16.13 8.95
N SER A 417 -17.67 16.46 8.08
CA SER A 417 -17.18 15.59 7.02
C SER A 417 -16.41 14.37 7.53
N LEU A 418 -16.58 13.24 6.82
CA LEU A 418 -15.87 11.99 7.11
C LEU A 418 -14.54 11.84 6.35
N LEU A 419 -14.45 12.45 5.16
CA LEU A 419 -13.30 12.32 4.27
C LEU A 419 -12.31 13.47 4.52
N LYS A 420 -11.02 13.16 4.59
CA LYS A 420 -9.98 14.12 5.00
C LYS A 420 -9.86 15.37 4.11
N ASN A 421 -10.11 15.22 2.81
CA ASN A 421 -10.08 16.36 1.88
C ASN A 421 -11.33 17.24 2.09
N ASP A 422 -12.50 16.61 2.22
CA ASP A 422 -13.76 17.31 2.50
C ASP A 422 -13.72 18.02 3.86
N GLN A 423 -13.07 17.43 4.87
CA GLN A 423 -12.80 18.08 6.16
C GLN A 423 -11.96 19.35 6.02
N LEU A 424 -10.95 19.34 5.14
CA LEU A 424 -10.12 20.51 4.88
C LEU A 424 -10.94 21.60 4.20
N VAL A 425 -11.69 21.25 3.14
CA VAL A 425 -12.56 22.19 2.42
C VAL A 425 -13.59 22.79 3.37
N GLU A 426 -14.23 21.96 4.20
CA GLU A 426 -15.19 22.40 5.21
C GLU A 426 -14.59 23.46 6.17
N VAL A 427 -13.38 23.23 6.67
CA VAL A 427 -12.70 24.19 7.57
C VAL A 427 -12.29 25.47 6.83
N ILE A 428 -11.79 25.36 5.60
CA ILE A 428 -11.45 26.52 4.77
C ILE A 428 -12.68 27.39 4.54
N GLU A 429 -13.80 26.79 4.14
CA GLU A 429 -15.05 27.50 3.86
C GLU A 429 -15.67 28.08 5.14
N THR A 430 -15.67 27.33 6.24
CA THR A 430 -16.27 27.74 7.52
C THR A 430 -15.55 28.94 8.13
N PHE A 431 -14.21 28.92 8.11
CA PHE A 431 -13.38 29.97 8.72
C PHE A 431 -12.88 31.01 7.70
N GLN A 432 -13.34 30.91 6.44
CA GLN A 432 -12.97 31.80 5.33
C GLN A 432 -11.45 31.95 5.21
N LEU A 433 -10.74 30.81 5.24
CA LEU A 433 -9.28 30.80 5.21
C LEU A 433 -8.78 31.14 3.81
N GLU A 434 -7.95 32.16 3.71
CA GLU A 434 -7.21 32.47 2.48
C GLU A 434 -6.00 31.55 2.38
N ILE A 435 -6.03 30.63 1.40
CA ILE A 435 -4.91 29.74 1.11
C ILE A 435 -4.21 30.28 -0.13
N SER A 436 -2.90 30.44 -0.06
CA SER A 436 -2.08 30.86 -1.18
C SER A 436 -1.05 29.79 -1.51
N GLU A 437 -0.61 29.77 -2.77
CA GLU A 437 0.32 28.77 -3.27
C GLU A 437 1.69 28.84 -2.57
N ASP A 438 2.15 30.03 -2.21
CA ASP A 438 3.41 30.27 -1.48
C ASP A 438 3.40 29.71 -0.05
N GLN A 439 2.22 29.52 0.54
CA GLN A 439 2.07 28.94 1.88
C GLN A 439 2.01 27.41 1.85
N LEU A 440 1.89 26.78 0.68
CA LEU A 440 1.89 25.33 0.57
C LEU A 440 3.20 24.75 1.06
N MET A 441 3.11 23.69 1.85
CA MET A 441 4.25 22.99 2.44
C MET A 441 5.17 23.88 3.30
N SER A 442 4.70 25.03 3.77
CA SER A 442 5.49 25.95 4.61
C SER A 442 5.65 25.48 6.06
N ARG A 443 4.91 24.45 6.47
CA ARG A 443 4.92 23.88 7.83
C ARG A 443 5.25 22.40 7.84
N CYS A 444 5.95 21.98 8.89
CA CYS A 444 6.29 20.58 9.11
C CYS A 444 5.03 19.74 9.36
N THR A 445 4.74 18.80 8.46
CA THR A 445 3.58 17.91 8.58
C THR A 445 3.61 17.04 9.84
N LYS A 446 4.81 16.74 10.37
CA LYS A 446 5.02 15.94 11.59
C LYS A 446 4.71 16.73 12.86
N CYS A 447 5.35 17.88 13.07
CA CYS A 447 5.31 18.59 14.36
C CYS A 447 4.71 20.00 14.31
N ASN A 448 4.23 20.46 13.15
CA ASN A 448 3.75 21.84 12.95
C ASN A 448 4.86 22.92 13.07
N GLY A 449 6.13 22.52 13.03
CA GLY A 449 7.26 23.42 13.12
C GLY A 449 7.56 24.19 11.83
N LYS A 450 8.40 25.22 11.94
CA LYS A 450 8.92 25.97 10.78
C LYS A 450 10.14 25.27 10.16
N PHE A 451 10.38 25.55 8.89
CA PHE A 451 11.54 25.06 8.15
C PHE A 451 12.69 26.06 8.18
N ILE A 452 13.91 25.57 7.95
CA ILE A 452 15.05 26.42 7.60
C ILE A 452 14.67 27.21 6.34
N GLN A 453 14.86 28.53 6.37
CA GLN A 453 14.41 29.43 5.29
C GLN A 453 15.16 29.22 3.96
N LYS A 454 16.38 28.68 4.02
CA LYS A 454 17.18 28.35 2.83
C LYS A 454 17.21 26.82 2.67
N PRO A 455 17.10 26.30 1.44
CA PRO A 455 17.36 24.90 1.18
C PRO A 455 18.75 24.51 1.67
N LEU A 456 18.85 23.33 2.29
CA LEU A 456 20.11 22.72 2.69
C LEU A 456 20.89 22.32 1.45
N THR A 457 22.22 22.41 1.52
CA THR A 457 23.06 21.78 0.50
C THR A 457 22.94 20.26 0.58
N THR A 458 23.33 19.57 -0.49
CA THR A 458 23.36 18.10 -0.50
C THR A 458 24.18 17.53 0.66
N GLU A 459 25.32 18.14 0.99
CA GLU A 459 26.19 17.72 2.08
C GLU A 459 25.52 17.93 3.44
N GLU A 460 24.90 19.10 3.65
CA GLU A 460 24.15 19.40 4.88
C GLU A 460 22.95 18.48 5.06
N ALA A 461 22.25 18.13 3.97
CA ALA A 461 21.14 17.19 3.98
C ALA A 461 21.60 15.77 4.32
N VAL A 462 22.72 15.30 3.77
CA VAL A 462 23.34 14.01 4.12
C VAL A 462 23.69 13.99 5.60
N GLU A 463 24.31 15.04 6.12
CA GLU A 463 24.67 15.13 7.53
C GLU A 463 23.43 15.15 8.43
N ALA A 464 22.42 15.95 8.07
CA ALA A 464 21.14 16.03 8.79
C ALA A 464 20.36 14.71 8.79
N ALA A 465 20.55 13.87 7.77
CA ALA A 465 19.90 12.56 7.66
C ALA A 465 20.59 11.48 8.49
N LYS A 466 21.90 11.59 8.77
CA LYS A 466 22.65 10.57 9.53
C LYS A 466 21.95 10.22 10.84
N GLY A 467 21.55 8.95 10.98
CA GLY A 467 20.91 8.40 12.17
C GLY A 467 19.41 8.73 12.33
N PHE A 468 18.83 9.54 11.46
CA PHE A 468 17.41 9.93 11.53
C PHE A 468 16.59 9.47 10.32
N GLN A 469 17.15 9.48 9.12
CA GLN A 469 16.48 9.10 7.87
C GLN A 469 17.49 8.58 6.84
N VAL A 470 17.04 7.70 5.95
CA VAL A 470 17.84 7.31 4.78
C VAL A 470 17.35 8.15 3.62
N ILE A 471 18.25 8.97 3.05
CA ILE A 471 17.99 9.66 1.77
C ILE A 471 18.42 8.69 0.65
N PRO A 472 17.52 8.28 -0.25
CA PRO A 472 17.89 7.47 -1.40
C PRO A 472 19.01 8.13 -2.24
N ASN A 473 20.05 7.35 -2.59
CA ASN A 473 21.22 7.87 -3.31
C ASN A 473 20.87 8.51 -4.67
N CYS A 474 19.77 8.07 -5.29
CA CYS A 474 19.27 8.61 -6.56
C CYS A 474 18.78 10.07 -6.48
N LEU A 475 18.61 10.63 -5.28
CA LEU A 475 18.16 12.00 -5.05
C LEU A 475 19.30 13.03 -5.15
N PHE A 476 20.55 12.62 -4.91
CA PHE A 476 21.70 13.52 -4.91
C PHE A 476 22.11 13.99 -6.31
N ASN A 477 21.75 13.24 -7.36
CA ASN A 477 22.09 13.56 -8.75
C ASN A 477 21.06 14.48 -9.44
N LYS A 478 20.04 14.99 -8.74
CA LYS A 478 18.86 15.63 -9.35
C LYS A 478 18.65 17.11 -9.01
N ASN A 479 19.65 17.83 -8.47
CA ASN A 479 19.52 19.23 -8.04
C ASN A 479 18.24 19.48 -7.22
N LEU A 480 18.03 18.65 -6.20
CA LEU A 480 16.84 18.74 -5.34
C LEU A 480 17.08 19.72 -4.20
N GLU A 481 16.05 20.46 -3.85
CA GLU A 481 16.03 21.27 -2.64
C GLU A 481 15.65 20.42 -1.43
N PHE A 482 16.40 20.59 -0.34
CA PHE A 482 16.19 19.89 0.93
C PHE A 482 15.80 20.90 2.01
N TRP A 483 14.85 20.55 2.88
CA TRP A 483 14.45 21.36 4.01
C TRP A 483 14.40 20.53 5.28
N GLN A 484 14.92 21.07 6.37
CA GLN A 484 14.82 20.46 7.69
C GLN A 484 13.92 21.30 8.59
N CYS A 485 13.03 20.62 9.31
CA CYS A 485 12.25 21.25 10.35
C CYS A 485 13.14 21.66 11.52
N MET A 486 13.02 22.91 11.98
CA MET A 486 13.84 23.44 13.06
C MET A 486 13.56 22.75 14.41
N ASP A 487 12.33 22.28 14.62
CA ASP A 487 11.87 21.73 15.89
C ASP A 487 12.13 20.22 16.01
N CYS A 488 11.58 19.43 15.08
CA CYS A 488 11.66 17.96 15.14
C CYS A 488 12.78 17.35 14.28
N LYS A 489 13.58 18.19 13.61
CA LYS A 489 14.68 17.80 12.71
C LYS A 489 14.29 16.88 11.56
N GLN A 490 12.99 16.73 11.29
CA GLN A 490 12.48 15.98 10.15
C GLN A 490 12.96 16.64 8.85
N LEU A 491 13.65 15.86 8.02
CA LEU A 491 14.07 16.24 6.68
C LEU A 491 12.94 16.01 5.67
N TYR A 492 12.87 16.89 4.68
CA TYR A 492 11.98 16.87 3.52
C TYR A 492 12.78 17.29 2.29
N TRP A 493 12.33 16.90 1.11
CA TRP A 493 12.97 17.28 -0.15
C TRP A 493 11.95 17.38 -1.28
N GLU A 494 12.30 18.12 -2.33
CA GLU A 494 11.43 18.39 -3.49
C GLU A 494 11.31 17.20 -4.45
N GLY A 495 10.97 16.02 -3.92
CA GLY A 495 10.76 14.81 -4.70
C GLY A 495 9.38 14.72 -5.36
N THR A 496 9.10 13.59 -6.01
CA THR A 496 7.78 13.27 -6.56
C THR A 496 6.66 13.37 -5.52
N GLN A 497 6.92 12.97 -4.27
CA GLN A 497 5.94 13.07 -3.18
C GLN A 497 5.60 14.52 -2.83
N TYR A 498 6.58 15.41 -2.81
CA TYR A 498 6.36 16.85 -2.60
C TYR A 498 5.49 17.43 -3.72
N ARG A 499 5.88 17.21 -4.99
CA ARG A 499 5.14 17.72 -6.15
C ARG A 499 3.71 17.19 -6.22
N ASN A 500 3.51 15.90 -5.93
CA ASN A 500 2.18 15.30 -5.86
C ASN A 500 1.34 15.90 -4.71
N ALA A 501 1.96 16.19 -3.56
CA ALA A 501 1.28 16.84 -2.46
C ALA A 501 0.88 18.28 -2.80
N VAL A 502 1.79 19.07 -3.37
CA VAL A 502 1.52 20.44 -3.84
C VAL A 502 0.35 20.43 -4.82
N GLN A 503 0.42 19.64 -5.90
CA GLN A 503 -0.64 19.56 -6.90
C GLN A 503 -1.98 19.15 -6.28
N LYS A 504 -1.98 18.14 -5.40
CA LYS A 504 -3.18 17.70 -4.70
C LYS A 504 -3.84 18.85 -3.93
N PHE A 505 -3.07 19.66 -3.20
CA PHE A 505 -3.64 20.74 -2.40
C PHE A 505 -4.00 21.96 -3.23
N VAL A 506 -3.29 22.23 -4.33
CA VAL A 506 -3.73 23.18 -5.36
C VAL A 506 -5.13 22.81 -5.88
N ASP A 507 -5.36 21.54 -6.22
CA ASP A 507 -6.65 21.06 -6.73
C ASP A 507 -7.75 21.07 -5.65
N VAL A 508 -7.43 20.62 -4.43
CA VAL A 508 -8.40 20.57 -3.31
C VAL A 508 -8.81 21.96 -2.84
N CYS A 509 -7.85 22.89 -2.78
CA CYS A 509 -8.09 24.28 -2.38
C CYS A 509 -8.56 25.16 -3.55
N LYS A 510 -8.59 24.63 -4.77
CA LYS A 510 -8.99 25.33 -6.01
C LYS A 510 -8.19 26.61 -6.25
N LEU A 511 -6.87 26.57 -6.04
CA LEU A 511 -6.00 27.74 -6.23
C LEU A 511 -5.83 28.15 -7.70
N ASN A 512 -6.34 27.33 -8.63
CA ASN A 512 -6.31 27.57 -10.08
C ASN A 512 -7.62 28.15 -10.64
N GLU A 513 -8.63 28.38 -9.79
CA GLU A 513 -9.89 29.07 -10.13
C GLU A 513 -9.89 30.47 -9.50
#